data_AF-A0A7W1SGV6-F1
#
_entry.id   AF-A0A7W1SGV6-F1
#
_cell.length_a   1.000
_cell.length_b   1.000
_cell.length_c   1.000
_cell.angle_alpha   90.00
_cell.angle_beta   90.00
_cell.angle_gamma   90.00
#
_symmetry.space_group_name_H-M   'P 1'
#
loop_
_entity.id
_entity.type
_entity.pdbx_description
1 polymer ?
#
loop_
_entity_poly.entity_id
_entity_poly.type
_entity_poly.pdbx_seq_one_letter_code
_entity_poly.pdbx_strand_id
1 'polypeptide(L)'
;MVAASRWLAELGDSTRRRNVIIRLAGPALVVAVFFGVVGAALLAGTDDTRETLLVPERPRGRTFAVDLEYVDRADHHSLMRSLRLYLESPGALLQHPELQVLIATFETSPHLDTAVLEVVGSDCVYEAAPRSRLRNNEPLSLQRGPECLQPDDATGELLLTIRLRAPGRVAVWAVLPAAAVDPARAIYLGATHPAQGEPRPLLRGRYVEHFPETGLRRMDLLAYVWQTDLPSWWIWVMLAASGILVGAGASSMLPRGPVEPATLRASVVKGAGGFALAAGLGVAYAVLVPPFQAADEPNHFVAFGEFIETRDLTAEAARWAQVGHFERIQFHPEERFRPSDIGHPGVIWNDGTVPDSTMRGGGVEWFWSALAPFFQHTPAPRLLLGLRLINVVWFAACLGWLFFSMSRWSGMAWPQLLAIPLLWIPALPFFGMHVSNHATLLGAYLVGGAGALLLTLDNRHAHLAGPLIGAGVAAALFISRAAAPLAPFILLLLAGRLVLGDRHGRLGASQVFWLGIGIPLSLALYAAPAGYRETLLAGAAALPGLFS
;
A
#
# COMPACT_ATOMS: atom_id res chain seq x y z
N MET A 1 12.25 58.54 -21.11
CA MET A 1 11.09 58.08 -20.31
C MET A 1 10.13 57.18 -21.09
N VAL A 2 9.67 57.53 -22.30
CA VAL A 2 8.72 56.70 -23.09
C VAL A 2 9.26 55.33 -23.50
N ALA A 3 10.57 55.20 -23.78
CA ALA A 3 11.20 53.91 -24.07
C ALA A 3 11.32 52.99 -22.84
N ALA A 4 11.53 53.56 -21.64
CA ALA A 4 11.61 52.82 -20.39
C ALA A 4 10.24 52.30 -19.94
N SER A 5 9.15 53.03 -20.19
CA SER A 5 7.78 52.57 -19.88
C SER A 5 7.31 51.46 -20.81
N ARG A 6 7.72 51.46 -22.09
CA ARG A 6 7.45 50.33 -23.01
C ARG A 6 8.25 49.08 -22.65
N TRP A 7 9.53 49.23 -22.32
CA TRP A 7 10.37 48.09 -21.90
C TRP A 7 9.89 47.47 -20.58
N LEU A 8 9.43 48.28 -19.62
CA LEU A 8 8.81 47.79 -18.38
C LEU A 8 7.44 47.12 -18.61
N ALA A 9 6.67 47.56 -19.61
CA ALA A 9 5.41 46.91 -19.99
C ALA A 9 5.65 45.55 -20.68
N GLU A 10 6.68 45.46 -21.54
CA GLU A 10 7.09 44.19 -22.19
C GLU A 10 7.71 43.20 -21.20
N LEU A 11 8.48 43.68 -20.20
CA LEU A 11 8.95 42.84 -19.08
C LEU A 11 7.81 42.40 -18.17
N GLY A 12 6.81 43.27 -17.96
CA GLY A 12 5.59 42.91 -17.23
C GLY A 12 4.82 41.77 -17.90
N ASP A 13 4.73 41.79 -19.24
CA ASP A 13 4.08 40.73 -20.01
C ASP A 13 4.92 39.44 -20.04
N SER A 14 6.25 39.54 -20.18
CA SER A 14 7.13 38.36 -20.20
C SER A 14 7.17 37.63 -18.85
N THR A 15 7.23 38.37 -17.74
CA THR A 15 7.23 37.79 -16.38
C THR A 15 5.88 37.17 -16.04
N ARG A 16 4.78 37.81 -16.46
CA ARG A 16 3.43 37.28 -16.27
C ARG A 16 3.20 36.01 -17.10
N ARG A 17 3.64 35.98 -18.36
CA ARG A 17 3.61 34.78 -19.21
C ARG A 17 4.46 33.65 -18.64
N ARG A 18 5.68 33.92 -18.21
CA ARG A 18 6.56 32.92 -17.58
C ARG A 18 5.93 32.32 -16.32
N ASN A 19 5.29 33.14 -15.50
CA ASN A 19 4.57 32.68 -14.31
C ASN A 19 3.36 31.82 -14.66
N VAL A 20 2.58 32.16 -15.71
CA VAL A 20 1.45 31.34 -16.17
C VAL A 20 1.93 29.99 -16.69
N ILE A 21 3.00 29.98 -17.50
CA ILE A 21 3.57 28.73 -18.04
C ILE A 21 4.04 27.83 -16.90
N ILE A 22 4.85 28.33 -15.96
CA ILE A 22 5.33 27.51 -14.83
C ILE A 22 4.15 26.97 -14.00
N ARG A 23 3.10 27.77 -13.80
CA ARG A 23 1.92 27.39 -13.00
C ARG A 23 1.09 26.27 -13.61
N LEU A 24 1.05 26.17 -14.94
CA LEU A 24 0.28 25.13 -15.64
C LEU A 24 1.17 23.95 -16.03
N ALA A 25 2.37 24.24 -16.55
CA ALA A 25 3.30 23.23 -17.00
C ALA A 25 3.86 22.38 -15.85
N GLY A 26 4.09 22.96 -14.66
CA GLY A 26 4.58 22.21 -13.50
C GLY A 26 3.61 21.09 -13.08
N PRO A 27 2.35 21.42 -12.70
CA PRO A 27 1.34 20.42 -12.38
C PRO A 27 1.06 19.45 -13.52
N ALA A 28 0.97 19.94 -14.76
CA ALA A 28 0.75 19.09 -15.93
C ALA A 28 1.89 18.08 -16.12
N LEU A 29 3.14 18.50 -15.93
CA LEU A 29 4.30 17.61 -16.00
C LEU A 29 4.28 16.56 -14.88
N VAL A 30 3.96 16.96 -13.65
CA VAL A 30 3.84 16.00 -12.51
C VAL A 30 2.75 14.97 -12.78
N VAL A 31 1.58 15.40 -13.26
CA VAL A 31 0.48 14.51 -13.65
C VAL A 31 0.91 13.61 -14.80
N ALA A 32 1.53 14.15 -15.84
CA ALA A 32 1.97 13.38 -17.01
C ALA A 32 3.02 12.34 -16.64
N VAL A 33 3.99 12.67 -15.78
CA VAL A 33 5.01 11.72 -15.31
C VAL A 33 4.35 10.64 -14.44
N PHE A 34 3.57 11.03 -13.44
CA PHE A 34 2.95 10.08 -12.51
C PHE A 34 1.97 9.13 -13.22
N PHE A 35 0.98 9.67 -13.94
CA PHE A 35 0.01 8.87 -14.67
C PHE A 35 0.59 8.22 -15.93
N GLY A 36 1.67 8.76 -16.49
CA GLY A 36 2.43 8.12 -17.56
C GLY A 36 3.12 6.84 -17.10
N VAL A 37 3.74 6.86 -15.92
CA VAL A 37 4.34 5.66 -15.30
C VAL A 37 3.25 4.62 -14.97
N VAL A 38 2.14 5.05 -14.37
CA VAL A 38 0.99 4.16 -14.10
C VAL A 38 0.44 3.58 -15.40
N GLY A 39 0.24 4.41 -16.42
CA GLY A 39 -0.27 3.99 -17.72
C GLY A 39 0.67 3.00 -18.43
N ALA A 40 1.98 3.26 -18.41
CA ALA A 40 2.98 2.34 -18.93
C ALA A 40 2.98 1.01 -18.17
N ALA A 41 2.85 1.04 -16.84
CA ALA A 41 2.75 -0.17 -16.04
C ALA A 41 1.48 -0.99 -16.35
N LEU A 42 0.34 -0.33 -16.57
CA LEU A 42 -0.92 -0.99 -16.94
C LEU A 42 -0.90 -1.60 -18.34
N LEU A 43 -0.20 -0.95 -19.28
CA LEU A 43 -0.04 -1.42 -20.66
C LEU A 43 1.04 -2.49 -20.80
N ALA A 44 1.92 -2.67 -19.81
CA ALA A 44 2.92 -3.71 -19.82
C ALA A 44 2.27 -5.10 -19.89
N GLY A 45 2.87 -5.97 -20.71
CA GLY A 45 2.55 -7.39 -20.72
C GLY A 45 2.77 -8.02 -19.35
N THR A 46 2.01 -9.06 -19.04
CA THR A 46 2.20 -9.83 -17.80
C THR A 46 2.72 -11.20 -18.16
N ASP A 47 3.92 -11.52 -17.65
CA ASP A 47 4.47 -12.85 -17.77
C ASP A 47 3.59 -13.82 -16.98
N ASP A 48 3.27 -14.95 -17.59
CA ASP A 48 2.52 -16.01 -16.92
C ASP A 48 3.51 -17.00 -16.31
N THR A 49 3.91 -16.71 -15.07
CA THR A 49 4.88 -17.51 -14.32
C THR A 49 4.33 -17.96 -12.98
N ARG A 50 4.64 -19.18 -12.57
CA ARG A 50 4.39 -19.66 -11.20
C ARG A 50 5.70 -19.76 -10.46
N GLU A 51 5.80 -19.03 -9.37
CA GLU A 51 6.92 -19.15 -8.44
C GLU A 51 6.51 -20.05 -7.27
N THR A 52 7.34 -21.02 -6.93
CA THR A 52 7.18 -21.85 -5.72
C THR A 52 8.44 -21.71 -4.87
N LEU A 53 8.33 -21.08 -3.70
CA LEU A 53 9.48 -20.86 -2.83
C LEU A 53 10.07 -22.19 -2.32
N LEU A 54 11.41 -22.31 -2.34
CA LEU A 54 12.12 -23.44 -1.71
C LEU A 54 11.93 -23.44 -0.19
N VAL A 55 11.90 -22.23 0.39
CA VAL A 55 11.68 -21.98 1.81
C VAL A 55 10.81 -20.72 1.93
N PRO A 56 9.84 -20.66 2.86
CA PRO A 56 9.00 -19.47 3.06
C PRO A 56 9.82 -18.17 3.18
N GLU A 57 9.30 -17.05 2.68
CA GLU A 57 10.05 -15.79 2.55
C GLU A 57 10.49 -15.20 3.91
N ARG A 58 9.66 -15.40 4.94
CA ARG A 58 9.94 -15.08 6.34
C ARG A 58 10.08 -16.36 7.15
N PRO A 59 11.15 -17.14 6.93
CA PRO A 59 11.34 -18.35 7.70
C PRO A 59 11.58 -17.94 9.15
N ARG A 60 10.84 -18.54 10.08
CA ARG A 60 11.29 -18.54 11.48
C ARG A 60 12.62 -19.29 11.47
N GLY A 61 13.75 -18.62 11.67
CA GLY A 61 15.06 -19.25 11.50
C GLY A 61 16.20 -18.26 11.29
N ARG A 62 17.44 -18.76 11.35
CA ARG A 62 18.64 -17.95 11.11
C ARG A 62 19.01 -18.02 9.63
N THR A 63 19.03 -16.87 8.96
CA THR A 63 19.49 -16.73 7.58
C THR A 63 20.99 -16.39 7.55
N PHE A 64 21.75 -17.00 6.65
CA PHE A 64 23.19 -16.76 6.49
C PHE A 64 23.64 -17.09 5.06
N ALA A 65 24.77 -16.52 4.65
CA ALA A 65 25.38 -16.82 3.35
C ALA A 65 26.40 -17.97 3.51
N VAL A 66 26.40 -18.90 2.56
CA VAL A 66 27.35 -20.02 2.48
C VAL A 66 28.20 -19.85 1.24
N ASP A 67 29.49 -19.63 1.45
CA ASP A 67 30.45 -19.47 0.36
C ASP A 67 30.55 -20.73 -0.48
N LEU A 68 30.69 -20.56 -1.80
CA LEU A 68 31.02 -21.68 -2.68
C LEU A 68 32.52 -22.01 -2.53
N GLU A 69 32.83 -23.30 -2.42
CA GLU A 69 34.17 -23.84 -2.26
C GLU A 69 35.02 -23.59 -3.51
N TYR A 70 36.31 -23.34 -3.32
CA TYR A 70 37.23 -23.14 -4.45
C TYR A 70 37.62 -24.49 -5.04
N VAL A 71 37.40 -24.67 -6.34
CA VAL A 71 37.87 -25.86 -7.06
C VAL A 71 39.20 -25.50 -7.71
N ASP A 72 40.30 -25.99 -7.13
CA ASP A 72 41.63 -25.72 -7.68
C ASP A 72 41.84 -26.59 -8.93
N ARG A 73 41.73 -25.97 -10.11
CA ARG A 73 42.06 -26.59 -11.39
C ARG A 73 43.35 -25.95 -11.90
N ALA A 74 44.26 -26.77 -12.40
CA ALA A 74 45.59 -26.36 -12.85
C ALA A 74 45.61 -25.29 -13.97
N ASP A 75 44.47 -24.99 -14.60
CA ASP A 75 44.32 -23.89 -15.56
C ASP A 75 44.07 -22.55 -14.83
N HIS A 76 45.16 -21.80 -14.64
CA HIS A 76 45.30 -20.57 -13.83
C HIS A 76 44.46 -19.33 -14.23
N HIS A 77 43.40 -19.46 -15.03
CA HIS A 77 42.64 -18.29 -15.52
C HIS A 77 41.13 -18.31 -15.24
N SER A 78 40.57 -19.40 -14.71
CA SER A 78 39.15 -19.42 -14.35
C SER A 78 38.93 -19.80 -12.88
N LEU A 79 38.32 -18.89 -12.12
CA LEU A 79 37.95 -19.14 -10.72
C LEU A 79 36.64 -19.91 -10.71
N MET A 80 36.77 -21.24 -10.67
CA MET A 80 35.65 -22.17 -10.53
C MET A 80 35.33 -22.33 -9.05
N ARG A 81 34.06 -22.16 -8.70
CA ARG A 81 33.55 -22.41 -7.36
C ARG A 81 32.43 -23.44 -7.40
N SER A 82 32.39 -24.34 -6.44
CA SER A 82 31.36 -25.38 -6.36
C SER A 82 30.68 -25.44 -5.00
N LEU A 83 29.44 -25.90 -4.99
CA LEU A 83 28.71 -26.21 -3.77
C LEU A 83 27.87 -27.47 -4.00
N ARG A 84 28.04 -28.43 -3.09
CA ARG A 84 27.22 -29.64 -3.07
C ARG A 84 25.91 -29.39 -2.34
N LEU A 85 24.84 -29.84 -2.95
CA LEU A 85 23.47 -29.72 -2.45
C LEU A 85 22.84 -31.11 -2.48
N TYR A 86 21.73 -31.27 -1.76
CA TYR A 86 20.98 -32.51 -1.71
C TYR A 86 19.49 -32.23 -1.82
N LEU A 87 18.78 -33.04 -2.60
CA LEU A 87 17.34 -33.02 -2.76
C LEU A 87 16.81 -34.44 -2.63
N GLU A 88 15.82 -34.64 -1.76
CA GLU A 88 15.28 -35.97 -1.47
C GLU A 88 14.54 -36.58 -2.68
N SER A 89 13.89 -35.73 -3.48
CA SER A 89 13.18 -36.14 -4.69
C SER A 89 13.64 -35.34 -5.91
N PRO A 90 14.66 -35.80 -6.67
CA PRO A 90 15.10 -35.16 -7.91
C PRO A 90 13.95 -34.91 -8.89
N GLY A 91 12.98 -35.82 -8.94
CA GLY A 91 11.78 -35.69 -9.76
C GLY A 91 10.96 -34.42 -9.47
N ALA A 92 11.03 -33.87 -8.25
CA ALA A 92 10.38 -32.60 -7.92
C ALA A 92 11.07 -31.41 -8.60
N LEU A 93 12.42 -31.34 -8.56
CA LEU A 93 13.18 -30.32 -9.28
C LEU A 93 12.90 -30.40 -10.79
N LEU A 94 12.93 -31.61 -11.34
CA LEU A 94 12.74 -31.85 -12.77
C LEU A 94 11.35 -31.47 -13.29
N GLN A 95 10.35 -31.28 -12.44
CA GLN A 95 9.03 -30.78 -12.88
C GLN A 95 9.07 -29.29 -13.27
N HIS A 96 10.11 -28.56 -12.86
CA HIS A 96 10.21 -27.13 -13.06
C HIS A 96 11.23 -26.78 -14.15
N PRO A 97 10.87 -25.94 -15.13
CA PRO A 97 11.77 -25.52 -16.20
C PRO A 97 12.88 -24.55 -15.73
N GLU A 98 12.72 -23.91 -14.58
CA GLU A 98 13.72 -22.99 -14.03
C GLU A 98 13.82 -23.11 -12.50
N LEU A 99 15.05 -23.02 -12.00
CA LEU A 99 15.38 -22.86 -10.59
C LEU A 99 16.10 -21.52 -10.39
N GLN A 100 15.60 -20.72 -9.47
CA GLN A 100 16.23 -19.46 -9.07
C GLN A 100 16.89 -19.60 -7.70
N VAL A 101 18.20 -19.42 -7.62
CA VAL A 101 18.98 -19.51 -6.38
C VAL A 101 19.36 -18.12 -5.89
N LEU A 102 19.06 -17.78 -4.63
CA LEU A 102 19.38 -16.46 -4.10
C LEU A 102 20.88 -16.33 -3.80
N ILE A 103 21.56 -15.40 -4.48
CA ILE A 103 23.03 -15.25 -4.40
C ILE A 103 23.41 -14.09 -3.46
N ALA A 104 24.53 -14.25 -2.74
CA ALA A 104 25.22 -13.18 -2.05
C ALA A 104 26.59 -12.92 -2.70
N THR A 105 26.89 -11.66 -3.00
CA THR A 105 28.18 -11.22 -3.57
C THR A 105 28.93 -10.28 -2.62
N PHE A 106 28.41 -10.04 -1.41
CA PHE A 106 29.01 -9.16 -0.40
C PHE A 106 29.33 -7.77 -0.98
N GLU A 107 28.32 -7.17 -1.62
CA GLU A 107 28.38 -5.85 -2.26
C GLU A 107 29.35 -5.75 -3.47
N THR A 108 29.92 -6.88 -3.92
CA THR A 108 30.62 -6.94 -5.22
C THR A 108 29.64 -7.23 -6.36
N SER A 109 30.08 -7.09 -7.61
CA SER A 109 29.25 -7.44 -8.79
C SER A 109 30.04 -8.25 -9.81
N PRO A 110 30.40 -9.50 -9.48
CA PRO A 110 31.22 -10.31 -10.37
C PRO A 110 30.46 -10.66 -11.65
N HIS A 111 31.19 -10.72 -12.75
CA HIS A 111 30.65 -11.16 -14.03
C HIS A 111 30.67 -12.69 -14.07
N LEU A 112 29.48 -13.26 -14.26
CA LEU A 112 29.32 -14.68 -14.48
C LEU A 112 29.93 -15.03 -15.84
N ASP A 113 30.74 -16.08 -15.87
CA ASP A 113 31.10 -16.70 -17.13
C ASP A 113 30.12 -17.83 -17.45
N THR A 114 29.98 -18.79 -16.53
CA THR A 114 28.98 -19.86 -16.57
C THR A 114 28.49 -20.18 -15.16
N ALA A 115 27.23 -20.61 -15.01
CA ALA A 115 26.75 -21.29 -13.83
C ALA A 115 25.91 -22.49 -14.23
N VAL A 116 26.15 -23.60 -13.57
CA VAL A 116 25.60 -24.91 -13.91
C VAL A 116 25.20 -25.62 -12.63
N LEU A 117 24.01 -26.20 -12.58
CA LEU A 117 23.58 -27.12 -11.53
C LEU A 117 23.37 -28.49 -12.16
N GLU A 118 24.26 -29.41 -11.82
CA GLU A 118 24.24 -30.80 -12.31
C GLU A 118 23.43 -31.67 -11.35
N VAL A 119 22.57 -32.54 -11.89
CA VAL A 119 21.83 -33.55 -11.11
C VAL A 119 22.62 -34.86 -11.14
N VAL A 120 23.35 -35.16 -10.07
CA VAL A 120 24.33 -36.25 -10.02
C VAL A 120 23.64 -37.60 -10.22
N GLY A 121 24.20 -38.39 -11.15
CA GLY A 121 23.62 -39.67 -11.59
C GLY A 121 22.70 -39.55 -12.79
N SER A 122 22.55 -38.36 -13.39
CA SER A 122 21.79 -38.16 -14.63
C SER A 122 22.51 -37.20 -15.58
N ASP A 123 22.07 -37.17 -16.84
CA ASP A 123 22.53 -36.17 -17.83
C ASP A 123 21.79 -34.82 -17.67
N CYS A 124 20.98 -34.65 -16.63
CA CYS A 124 20.23 -33.43 -16.43
C CYS A 124 21.08 -32.30 -15.84
N VAL A 125 21.03 -31.15 -16.52
CA VAL A 125 21.77 -29.95 -16.17
C VAL A 125 20.85 -28.74 -16.22
N TYR A 126 20.94 -27.86 -15.22
CA TYR A 126 20.35 -26.53 -15.27
C TYR A 126 21.43 -25.47 -15.47
N GLU A 127 21.25 -24.57 -16.43
CA GLU A 127 22.28 -23.60 -16.83
C GLU A 127 21.78 -22.16 -16.72
N ALA A 128 22.64 -21.27 -16.23
CA ALA A 128 22.37 -19.84 -16.26
C ALA A 128 22.69 -19.24 -17.63
N ALA A 129 21.95 -18.20 -18.01
CA ALA A 129 22.29 -17.40 -19.19
C ALA A 129 23.74 -16.87 -19.06
N PRO A 130 24.59 -17.09 -20.08
CA PRO A 130 26.00 -16.74 -20.01
C PRO A 130 26.17 -15.23 -19.92
N ARG A 131 27.27 -14.79 -19.28
CA ARG A 131 27.67 -13.37 -19.19
C ARG A 131 26.74 -12.47 -18.36
N SER A 132 25.86 -13.03 -17.54
CA SER A 132 25.05 -12.27 -16.60
C SER A 132 25.93 -11.61 -15.51
N ARG A 133 25.49 -10.48 -14.98
CA ARG A 133 26.17 -9.82 -13.86
C ARG A 133 25.49 -10.28 -12.58
N LEU A 134 26.24 -10.90 -11.67
CA LEU A 134 25.71 -11.29 -10.38
C LEU A 134 25.58 -10.04 -9.50
N ARG A 135 24.41 -9.86 -8.89
CA ARG A 135 24.13 -8.76 -7.96
C ARG A 135 23.82 -9.34 -6.59
N ASN A 136 24.20 -8.60 -5.55
CA ASN A 136 24.01 -9.04 -4.18
C ASN A 136 22.51 -9.14 -3.86
N ASN A 137 22.07 -10.25 -3.28
CA ASN A 137 20.68 -10.52 -2.92
C ASN A 137 19.71 -10.59 -4.11
N GLU A 138 20.21 -10.89 -5.31
CA GLU A 138 19.37 -11.19 -6.47
C GLU A 138 19.40 -12.69 -6.80
N PRO A 139 18.30 -13.23 -7.39
CA PRO A 139 18.26 -14.62 -7.82
C PRO A 139 19.16 -14.84 -9.05
N LEU A 140 19.88 -15.96 -9.05
CA LEU A 140 20.51 -16.54 -10.23
C LEU A 140 19.54 -17.55 -10.84
N SER A 141 19.01 -17.22 -12.02
CA SER A 141 18.17 -18.11 -12.82
C SER A 141 19.01 -19.19 -13.48
N LEU A 142 18.64 -20.45 -13.24
CA LEU A 142 19.18 -21.65 -13.87
C LEU A 142 18.03 -22.33 -14.64
N GLN A 143 18.16 -22.44 -15.95
CA GLN A 143 17.16 -23.02 -16.84
C GLN A 143 17.47 -24.48 -17.12
N ARG A 144 16.44 -25.33 -17.09
CA ARG A 144 16.56 -26.77 -17.34
C ARG A 144 17.01 -27.02 -18.78
N GLY A 145 18.09 -27.78 -18.94
CA GLY A 145 18.58 -28.22 -20.24
C GLY A 145 17.61 -29.18 -20.94
N PRO A 146 17.70 -29.31 -22.28
CA PRO A 146 16.80 -30.16 -23.06
C PRO A 146 16.97 -31.66 -22.79
N GLU A 147 18.14 -32.08 -22.28
CA GLU A 147 18.48 -33.48 -22.02
C GLU A 147 17.89 -34.02 -20.70
N CYS A 148 17.22 -33.16 -19.91
CA CYS A 148 16.55 -33.53 -18.67
C CYS A 148 15.24 -34.32 -18.90
N LEU A 149 15.34 -35.56 -19.39
CA LEU A 149 14.22 -36.46 -19.65
C LEU A 149 14.19 -37.61 -18.61
N GLN A 150 13.34 -37.47 -17.58
CA GLN A 150 13.09 -38.39 -16.45
C GLN A 150 14.32 -38.90 -15.63
N PRO A 151 14.21 -39.02 -14.29
CA PRO A 151 15.34 -39.25 -13.40
C PRO A 151 15.65 -40.73 -13.12
N ASP A 152 15.78 -41.59 -14.14
CA ASP A 152 15.89 -43.03 -13.88
C ASP A 152 17.10 -43.41 -12.99
N ASP A 153 18.17 -42.60 -12.99
CA ASP A 153 19.41 -42.84 -12.22
C ASP A 153 19.80 -41.70 -11.23
N ALA A 154 18.93 -40.72 -10.96
CA ALA A 154 19.29 -39.56 -10.14
C ALA A 154 19.49 -39.90 -8.65
N THR A 155 20.66 -39.54 -8.09
CA THR A 155 21.06 -39.91 -6.71
C THR A 155 20.50 -39.02 -5.60
N GLY A 156 19.94 -37.85 -5.95
CA GLY A 156 19.57 -36.80 -4.99
C GLY A 156 20.66 -35.76 -4.76
N GLU A 157 21.93 -36.06 -5.04
CA GLU A 157 23.01 -35.08 -4.96
C GLU A 157 22.94 -34.10 -6.15
N LEU A 158 23.15 -32.82 -5.88
CA LEU A 158 23.26 -31.77 -6.89
C LEU A 158 24.59 -31.05 -6.73
N LEU A 159 25.20 -30.66 -7.85
CA LEU A 159 26.46 -29.91 -7.87
C LEU A 159 26.25 -28.55 -8.54
N LEU A 160 26.22 -27.49 -7.74
CA LEU A 160 26.20 -26.12 -8.24
C LEU A 160 27.63 -25.65 -8.51
N THR A 161 27.97 -25.41 -9.77
CA THR A 161 29.25 -24.85 -10.20
C THR A 161 29.05 -23.46 -10.76
N ILE A 162 29.82 -22.49 -10.27
CA ILE A 162 29.84 -21.10 -10.74
C ILE A 162 31.25 -20.74 -11.18
N ARG A 163 31.40 -20.33 -12.44
CA ARG A 163 32.65 -19.81 -13.01
C ARG A 163 32.56 -18.30 -13.19
N LEU A 164 33.52 -17.57 -12.64
CA LEU A 164 33.58 -16.10 -12.74
C LEU A 164 34.66 -15.68 -13.73
N ARG A 165 34.42 -14.58 -14.45
CA ARG A 165 35.39 -13.99 -15.40
C ARG A 165 36.56 -13.30 -14.71
N ALA A 166 36.36 -12.85 -13.48
CA ALA A 166 37.33 -12.10 -12.71
C ALA A 166 37.23 -12.51 -11.23
N PRO A 167 38.27 -12.24 -10.43
CA PRO A 167 38.23 -12.41 -8.98
C PRO A 167 36.99 -11.81 -8.35
N GLY A 168 36.25 -12.66 -7.63
CA GLY A 168 35.01 -12.31 -6.96
C GLY A 168 34.63 -13.35 -5.91
N ARG A 169 33.88 -12.90 -4.91
CA ARG A 169 33.29 -13.76 -3.89
C ARG A 169 31.81 -13.96 -4.22
N VAL A 170 31.40 -15.22 -4.19
CA VAL A 170 30.02 -15.62 -4.43
C VAL A 170 29.66 -16.65 -3.38
N ALA A 171 28.48 -16.48 -2.80
CA ALA A 171 27.86 -17.34 -1.83
C ALA A 171 26.38 -17.55 -2.20
N VAL A 172 25.76 -18.59 -1.65
CA VAL A 172 24.31 -18.75 -1.71
C VAL A 172 23.70 -18.39 -0.37
N TRP A 173 22.49 -17.85 -0.39
CA TRP A 173 21.74 -17.64 0.84
C TRP A 173 21.11 -18.95 1.30
N ALA A 174 21.26 -19.25 2.58
CA ALA A 174 20.65 -20.39 3.24
C ALA A 174 19.91 -19.99 4.51
N VAL A 175 19.06 -20.87 4.98
CA VAL A 175 18.35 -20.71 6.25
C VAL A 175 18.35 -22.01 7.04
N LEU A 176 18.56 -21.89 8.34
CA LEU A 176 18.29 -22.98 9.28
C LEU A 176 16.83 -22.83 9.75
N PRO A 177 15.87 -23.64 9.24
CA PRO A 177 14.46 -23.46 9.53
C PRO A 177 14.13 -23.85 10.98
N ALA A 178 13.21 -23.12 11.62
CA ALA A 178 12.69 -23.42 12.96
C ALA A 178 11.45 -24.33 12.93
N ALA A 179 10.93 -24.66 11.75
CA ALA A 179 9.79 -25.55 11.55
C ALA A 179 10.09 -26.52 10.39
N ALA A 180 9.38 -27.64 10.34
CA ALA A 180 9.47 -28.59 9.24
C ALA A 180 9.09 -27.92 7.90
N VAL A 181 9.88 -28.18 6.87
CA VAL A 181 9.60 -27.80 5.47
C VAL A 181 9.29 -29.09 4.71
N ASP A 182 8.50 -29.00 3.65
CA ASP A 182 8.24 -30.14 2.76
C ASP A 182 9.57 -30.68 2.19
N PRO A 183 10.01 -31.87 2.62
CA PRO A 183 11.33 -32.37 2.26
C PRO A 183 11.45 -32.69 0.77
N ALA A 184 10.33 -32.97 0.09
CA ALA A 184 10.33 -33.28 -1.35
C ALA A 184 10.68 -32.05 -2.20
N ARG A 185 10.47 -30.83 -1.68
CA ARG A 185 10.71 -29.57 -2.39
C ARG A 185 11.95 -28.82 -1.90
N ALA A 186 12.41 -29.12 -0.70
CA ALA A 186 13.52 -28.43 -0.07
C ALA A 186 14.88 -28.92 -0.61
N ILE A 187 15.76 -27.97 -0.93
CA ILE A 187 17.15 -28.26 -1.30
C ILE A 187 18.03 -28.00 -0.09
N TYR A 188 18.71 -29.04 0.40
CA TYR A 188 19.59 -28.99 1.55
C TYR A 188 21.02 -28.65 1.11
N LEU A 189 21.78 -27.97 1.98
CA LEU A 189 23.22 -27.83 1.79
C LEU A 189 23.96 -29.11 2.21
N GLY A 190 24.93 -29.53 1.39
CA GLY A 190 25.73 -30.75 1.57
C GLY A 190 25.34 -31.88 0.62
N ALA A 191 26.18 -32.92 0.52
CA ALA A 191 26.08 -33.97 -0.50
C ALA A 191 25.18 -35.17 -0.12
N THR A 192 24.92 -35.37 1.17
CA THR A 192 24.27 -36.61 1.66
C THR A 192 22.87 -36.34 2.16
N HIS A 193 22.04 -37.39 2.24
CA HIS A 193 20.78 -37.35 2.97
C HIS A 193 21.00 -36.83 4.41
N PRO A 194 20.12 -35.97 4.94
CA PRO A 194 20.18 -35.56 6.33
C PRO A 194 20.10 -36.77 7.26
N ALA A 195 21.00 -36.86 8.24
CA ALA A 195 20.82 -37.78 9.36
C ALA A 195 19.53 -37.38 10.10
N GLN A 196 18.73 -38.37 10.51
CA GLN A 196 17.46 -38.12 11.19
C GLN A 196 17.69 -37.23 12.43
N GLY A 197 17.00 -36.09 12.48
CA GLY A 197 16.98 -35.19 13.64
C GLY A 197 17.99 -34.05 13.63
N GLU A 198 18.93 -33.99 12.68
CA GLU A 198 19.84 -32.83 12.56
C GLU A 198 19.25 -31.73 11.67
N PRO A 199 19.07 -30.50 12.18
CA PRO A 199 18.60 -29.39 11.36
C PRO A 199 19.69 -29.04 10.36
N ARG A 200 19.39 -29.20 9.06
CA ARG A 200 20.30 -28.81 7.98
C ARG A 200 19.90 -27.47 7.37
N PRO A 201 20.89 -26.67 6.93
CA PRO A 201 20.61 -25.44 6.19
C PRO A 201 19.90 -25.75 4.88
N LEU A 202 18.82 -25.03 4.60
CA LEU A 202 18.08 -25.07 3.35
C LEU A 202 18.51 -23.93 2.44
N LEU A 203 18.64 -24.22 1.15
CA LEU A 203 18.89 -23.25 0.11
C LEU A 203 17.71 -22.29 -0.02
N ARG A 204 17.97 -20.98 -0.04
CA ARG A 204 16.96 -19.98 -0.39
C ARG A 204 16.90 -19.81 -1.89
N GLY A 205 15.68 -19.84 -2.41
CA GLY A 205 15.41 -19.76 -3.83
C GLY A 205 13.95 -20.04 -4.13
N ARG A 206 13.64 -20.25 -5.40
CA ARG A 206 12.30 -20.60 -5.87
C ARG A 206 12.38 -21.45 -7.14
N TYR A 207 11.43 -22.36 -7.31
CA TYR A 207 11.13 -22.95 -8.60
C TYR A 207 10.28 -21.99 -9.42
N VAL A 208 10.52 -21.94 -10.74
CA VAL A 208 9.75 -21.10 -11.67
C VAL A 208 9.20 -21.97 -12.78
N GLU A 209 7.88 -21.92 -12.95
CA GLU A 209 7.18 -22.48 -14.10
C GLU A 209 6.84 -21.35 -15.07
N HIS A 210 7.06 -21.58 -16.36
CA HIS A 210 6.71 -20.66 -17.43
C HIS A 210 5.53 -21.23 -18.21
N PHE A 211 4.46 -20.44 -18.33
CA PHE A 211 3.31 -20.77 -19.17
C PHE A 211 3.41 -20.02 -20.51
N PRO A 212 2.69 -20.47 -21.56
CA PRO A 212 2.69 -19.78 -22.84
C PRO A 212 2.30 -18.31 -22.70
N GLU A 213 2.97 -17.44 -23.45
CA GLU A 213 2.63 -16.02 -23.49
C GLU A 213 1.16 -15.83 -23.91
N THR A 214 0.40 -15.12 -23.09
CA THR A 214 -1.04 -14.88 -23.34
C THR A 214 -1.32 -13.56 -24.06
N GLY A 215 -0.32 -12.67 -24.14
CA GLY A 215 -0.48 -11.31 -24.65
C GLY A 215 -1.34 -10.40 -23.76
N LEU A 216 -1.78 -10.87 -22.58
CA LEU A 216 -2.58 -10.08 -21.65
C LEU A 216 -1.74 -9.00 -20.98
N ARG A 217 -2.33 -7.81 -20.86
CA ARG A 217 -1.72 -6.67 -20.15
C ARG A 217 -2.21 -6.66 -18.71
N ARG A 218 -1.49 -5.97 -17.83
CA ARG A 218 -1.90 -5.82 -16.42
C ARG A 218 -3.28 -5.21 -16.26
N MET A 219 -3.65 -4.31 -17.16
CA MET A 219 -4.99 -3.73 -17.20
C MET A 219 -6.08 -4.77 -17.44
N ASP A 220 -5.83 -5.73 -18.33
CA ASP A 220 -6.81 -6.77 -18.66
C ASP A 220 -7.01 -7.70 -17.45
N LEU A 221 -5.93 -8.02 -16.73
CA LEU A 221 -6.00 -8.74 -15.45
C LEU A 221 -6.75 -7.95 -14.38
N LEU A 222 -6.46 -6.65 -14.22
CA LEU A 222 -7.14 -5.80 -13.25
C LEU A 222 -8.65 -5.68 -13.56
N ALA A 223 -9.00 -5.49 -14.83
CA ALA A 223 -10.41 -5.46 -15.27
C ALA A 223 -11.10 -6.80 -15.01
N TYR A 224 -10.41 -7.93 -15.24
CA TYR A 224 -10.91 -9.24 -14.88
C TYR A 224 -11.15 -9.36 -13.38
N VAL A 225 -10.19 -9.02 -12.52
CA VAL A 225 -10.39 -9.10 -11.06
C VAL A 225 -11.54 -8.20 -10.60
N TRP A 226 -11.76 -7.06 -11.24
CA TRP A 226 -12.92 -6.21 -10.94
C TRP A 226 -14.27 -6.87 -11.26
N GLN A 227 -14.35 -7.84 -12.17
CA GLN A 227 -15.58 -8.55 -12.54
C GLN A 227 -16.78 -7.61 -12.83
N THR A 228 -16.50 -6.40 -13.33
CA THR A 228 -17.55 -5.50 -13.79
C THR A 228 -18.05 -5.95 -15.15
N ASP A 229 -19.32 -5.73 -15.44
CA ASP A 229 -19.88 -5.85 -16.79
C ASP A 229 -19.40 -4.73 -17.74
N LEU A 230 -18.60 -3.78 -17.23
CA LEU A 230 -18.00 -2.71 -17.99
C LEU A 230 -16.74 -3.19 -18.73
N PRO A 231 -16.53 -2.75 -19.99
CA PRO A 231 -15.30 -3.02 -20.73
C PRO A 231 -14.09 -2.31 -20.10
N SER A 232 -12.89 -2.90 -20.21
CA SER A 232 -11.68 -2.43 -19.51
C SER A 232 -11.36 -0.93 -19.65
N TRP A 233 -11.79 -0.26 -20.73
CA TRP A 233 -11.59 1.18 -20.91
C TRP A 233 -12.15 2.06 -19.79
N TRP A 234 -13.12 1.59 -18.99
CA TRP A 234 -13.66 2.35 -17.86
C TRP A 234 -12.55 2.76 -16.86
N ILE A 235 -11.55 1.89 -16.66
CA ILE A 235 -10.38 2.18 -15.81
C ILE A 235 -9.60 3.38 -16.37
N TRP A 236 -9.41 3.46 -17.70
CA TRP A 236 -8.74 4.61 -18.32
C TRP A 236 -9.50 5.91 -18.12
N VAL A 237 -10.83 5.87 -18.21
CA VAL A 237 -11.66 7.06 -18.00
C VAL A 237 -11.56 7.54 -16.55
N MET A 238 -11.58 6.62 -15.58
CA MET A 238 -11.39 6.98 -14.17
C MET A 238 -9.98 7.53 -13.91
N LEU A 239 -8.94 6.96 -14.52
CA LEU A 239 -7.57 7.47 -14.41
C LEU A 239 -7.39 8.84 -15.08
N ALA A 240 -8.02 9.08 -16.22
CA ALA A 240 -8.00 10.38 -16.87
C ALA A 240 -8.72 11.44 -16.01
N ALA A 241 -9.90 11.13 -15.47
CA ALA A 241 -10.62 12.00 -14.55
C ALA A 241 -9.79 12.29 -13.29
N SER A 242 -9.17 11.26 -12.73
CA SER A 242 -8.24 11.36 -11.61
C SER A 242 -7.05 12.29 -11.92
N GLY A 243 -6.40 12.13 -13.07
CA GLY A 243 -5.30 12.99 -13.51
C GLY A 243 -5.70 14.46 -13.66
N ILE A 244 -6.90 14.73 -14.20
CA ILE A 244 -7.46 16.08 -14.30
C ILE A 244 -7.66 16.69 -12.91
N LEU A 245 -8.24 15.94 -11.97
CA LEU A 245 -8.46 16.39 -10.60
C LEU A 245 -7.14 16.68 -9.86
N VAL A 246 -6.14 15.80 -9.99
CA VAL A 246 -4.79 16.01 -9.44
C VAL A 246 -4.15 17.27 -10.04
N GLY A 247 -4.24 17.45 -11.36
CA GLY A 247 -3.70 18.63 -12.05
C GLY A 247 -4.36 19.93 -11.60
N ALA A 248 -5.70 19.95 -11.50
CA ALA A 248 -6.45 21.10 -11.00
C ALA A 248 -6.13 21.42 -9.54
N GLY A 249 -6.08 20.39 -8.69
CA GLY A 249 -5.73 20.48 -7.28
C GLY A 249 -4.32 21.05 -7.08
N ALA A 250 -3.31 20.46 -7.71
CA ALA A 250 -1.93 20.93 -7.65
C ALA A 250 -1.78 22.39 -8.17
N SER A 251 -2.42 22.74 -9.28
CA SER A 251 -2.40 24.10 -9.86
C SER A 251 -3.00 25.16 -8.93
N SER A 252 -4.00 24.78 -8.14
CA SER A 252 -4.62 25.67 -7.15
C SER A 252 -3.79 25.78 -5.86
N MET A 253 -3.03 24.73 -5.52
CA MET A 253 -2.17 24.67 -4.33
C MET A 253 -0.87 25.44 -4.50
N LEU A 254 -0.33 25.51 -5.71
CA LEU A 254 0.95 26.17 -5.96
C LEU A 254 0.98 27.61 -5.42
N PRO A 255 2.05 27.98 -4.68
CA PRO A 255 2.21 29.32 -4.13
C PRO A 255 2.24 30.37 -5.26
N ARG A 256 1.41 31.41 -5.17
CA ARG A 256 1.33 32.50 -6.17
C ARG A 256 2.06 33.80 -5.76
N GLY A 257 2.60 33.83 -4.55
CA GLY A 257 3.15 34.98 -3.84
C GLY A 257 2.73 34.96 -2.37
N PRO A 258 3.41 35.69 -1.47
CA PRO A 258 2.99 35.80 -0.08
C PRO A 258 1.53 36.27 -0.03
N VAL A 259 0.70 35.52 0.67
CA VAL A 259 -0.73 35.74 0.70
C VAL A 259 -1.02 36.96 1.59
N GLU A 260 -1.47 38.06 0.99
CA GLU A 260 -2.24 39.11 1.70
C GLU A 260 -3.34 38.43 2.54
N PRO A 261 -3.79 39.02 3.66
CA PRO A 261 -4.75 38.38 4.57
C PRO A 261 -5.82 37.60 3.82
N ALA A 262 -5.83 36.28 4.03
CA ALA A 262 -6.53 35.36 3.14
C ALA A 262 -8.02 35.70 3.05
N THR A 263 -8.43 36.15 1.86
CA THR A 263 -9.85 36.38 1.56
C THR A 263 -10.61 35.05 1.61
N LEU A 264 -11.94 35.13 1.82
CA LEU A 264 -12.79 33.94 1.77
C LEU A 264 -12.62 33.21 0.43
N ARG A 265 -12.63 33.95 -0.69
CA ARG A 265 -12.42 33.38 -2.03
C ARG A 265 -11.10 32.63 -2.13
N ALA A 266 -9.99 33.21 -1.66
CA ALA A 266 -8.69 32.53 -1.69
C ALA A 266 -8.71 31.24 -0.87
N SER A 267 -9.35 31.26 0.30
CA SER A 267 -9.48 30.09 1.17
C SER A 267 -10.34 29.00 0.54
N VAL A 268 -11.47 29.36 -0.11
CA VAL A 268 -12.33 28.43 -0.86
C VAL A 268 -11.56 27.79 -2.01
N VAL A 269 -10.79 28.57 -2.78
CA VAL A 269 -9.95 28.04 -3.87
C VAL A 269 -8.93 27.04 -3.32
N LYS A 270 -8.33 27.32 -2.15
CA LYS A 270 -7.42 26.38 -1.51
C LYS A 270 -8.13 25.11 -1.00
N GLY A 271 -9.31 25.25 -0.41
CA GLY A 271 -10.10 24.10 0.00
C GLY A 271 -10.53 23.21 -1.16
N ALA A 272 -11.07 23.80 -2.23
CA ALA A 272 -11.43 23.10 -3.46
C ALA A 272 -10.22 22.43 -4.11
N GLY A 273 -9.05 23.05 -4.00
CA GLY A 273 -7.79 22.48 -4.45
C GLY A 273 -7.34 21.24 -3.69
N GLY A 274 -7.39 21.30 -2.36
CA GLY A 274 -7.11 20.16 -1.49
C GLY A 274 -8.09 19.01 -1.73
N PHE A 275 -9.38 19.35 -1.91
CA PHE A 275 -10.42 18.40 -2.30
C PHE A 275 -10.09 17.72 -3.63
N ALA A 276 -9.87 18.49 -4.70
CA ALA A 276 -9.63 17.93 -6.03
C ALA A 276 -8.38 17.03 -6.04
N LEU A 277 -7.32 17.43 -5.34
CA LEU A 277 -6.10 16.64 -5.24
C LEU A 277 -6.33 15.30 -4.53
N ALA A 278 -6.99 15.32 -3.36
CA ALA A 278 -7.32 14.12 -2.61
C ALA A 278 -8.31 13.22 -3.36
N ALA A 279 -9.33 13.79 -3.98
CA ALA A 279 -10.30 13.05 -4.78
C ALA A 279 -9.62 12.38 -5.98
N GLY A 280 -8.74 13.09 -6.69
CA GLY A 280 -7.97 12.53 -7.79
C GLY A 280 -7.13 11.33 -7.34
N LEU A 281 -6.30 11.50 -6.32
CA LEU A 281 -5.48 10.40 -5.78
C LEU A 281 -6.35 9.24 -5.27
N GLY A 282 -7.40 9.54 -4.50
CA GLY A 282 -8.33 8.54 -3.98
C GLY A 282 -9.03 7.74 -5.09
N VAL A 283 -9.47 8.38 -6.18
CA VAL A 283 -10.05 7.69 -7.35
C VAL A 283 -9.04 6.77 -8.02
N ALA A 284 -7.79 7.21 -8.18
CA ALA A 284 -6.75 6.36 -8.75
C ALA A 284 -6.55 5.11 -7.88
N TYR A 285 -6.43 5.27 -6.56
CA TYR A 285 -6.32 4.13 -5.64
C TYR A 285 -7.57 3.25 -5.65
N ALA A 286 -8.76 3.84 -5.63
CA ALA A 286 -10.03 3.11 -5.61
C ALA A 286 -10.18 2.15 -6.79
N VAL A 287 -9.60 2.48 -7.95
CA VAL A 287 -9.66 1.70 -9.19
C VAL A 287 -8.45 0.79 -9.38
N LEU A 288 -7.24 1.27 -9.09
CA LEU A 288 -6.00 0.52 -9.32
C LEU A 288 -5.73 -0.55 -8.28
N VAL A 289 -6.21 -0.35 -7.05
CA VAL A 289 -6.09 -1.35 -6.00
C VAL A 289 -7.16 -2.40 -6.25
N PRO A 290 -6.79 -3.69 -6.38
CA PRO A 290 -7.76 -4.76 -6.55
C PRO A 290 -8.82 -4.77 -5.43
N PRO A 291 -10.04 -5.24 -5.73
CA PRO A 291 -11.04 -5.58 -4.71
C PRO A 291 -10.45 -6.39 -3.57
N PHE A 292 -10.80 -6.04 -2.33
CA PHE A 292 -10.41 -6.75 -1.11
C PHE A 292 -8.92 -6.77 -0.77
N GLN A 293 -8.06 -6.00 -1.44
CA GLN A 293 -6.62 -5.95 -1.12
C GLN A 293 -6.33 -5.44 0.31
N ALA A 294 -7.25 -4.70 0.94
CA ALA A 294 -7.10 -4.36 2.35
C ALA A 294 -7.58 -5.53 3.21
N ALA A 295 -6.78 -5.92 4.21
CA ALA A 295 -7.03 -7.10 5.03
C ALA A 295 -8.43 -7.12 5.68
N ASP A 296 -9.00 -5.96 6.02
CA ASP A 296 -10.31 -5.83 6.67
C ASP A 296 -11.45 -5.42 5.72
N GLU A 297 -11.16 -5.00 4.49
CA GLU A 297 -12.18 -4.56 3.53
C GLU A 297 -13.24 -5.63 3.22
N PRO A 298 -12.92 -6.91 2.95
CA PRO A 298 -13.95 -7.91 2.66
C PRO A 298 -14.90 -8.12 3.85
N ASN A 299 -14.39 -8.11 5.08
CA ASN A 299 -15.20 -8.22 6.29
C ASN A 299 -16.13 -7.02 6.50
N HIS A 300 -15.68 -5.82 6.16
CA HIS A 300 -16.52 -4.62 6.22
C HIS A 300 -17.54 -4.57 5.09
N PHE A 301 -17.18 -5.07 3.91
CA PHE A 301 -18.07 -5.14 2.76
C PHE A 301 -19.23 -6.13 3.00
N VAL A 302 -18.94 -7.32 3.53
CA VAL A 302 -19.96 -8.30 3.92
C VAL A 302 -20.86 -7.73 5.02
N ALA A 303 -20.28 -7.10 6.05
CA ALA A 303 -21.05 -6.47 7.12
C ALA A 303 -21.99 -5.36 6.61
N PHE A 304 -21.55 -4.59 5.61
CA PHE A 304 -22.42 -3.62 4.95
C PHE A 304 -23.59 -4.34 4.23
N GLY A 305 -23.32 -5.46 3.56
CA GLY A 305 -24.34 -6.30 2.91
C GLY A 305 -25.40 -6.83 3.87
N GLU A 306 -24.98 -7.34 5.03
CA GLU A 306 -25.88 -7.76 6.10
C GLU A 306 -26.72 -6.60 6.62
N PHE A 307 -26.08 -5.43 6.81
CA PHE A 307 -26.73 -4.22 7.28
C PHE A 307 -27.83 -3.71 6.31
N ILE A 308 -27.61 -3.82 5.00
CA ILE A 308 -28.61 -3.46 3.97
C ILE A 308 -29.54 -4.61 3.58
N GLU A 309 -29.52 -5.71 4.35
CA GLU A 309 -30.33 -6.92 4.16
C GLU A 309 -30.17 -7.60 2.79
N THR A 310 -29.02 -7.42 2.13
CA THR A 310 -28.72 -8.04 0.83
C THR A 310 -28.06 -9.40 1.06
N ARG A 311 -28.90 -10.42 1.30
CA ARG A 311 -28.47 -11.78 1.66
C ARG A 311 -27.53 -12.44 0.66
N ASP A 312 -27.64 -12.08 -0.62
CA ASP A 312 -26.79 -12.63 -1.68
C ASP A 312 -25.39 -12.01 -1.71
N LEU A 313 -25.19 -10.83 -1.09
CA LEU A 313 -23.91 -10.10 -1.17
C LEU A 313 -22.76 -10.87 -0.53
N THR A 314 -23.01 -11.57 0.57
CA THR A 314 -21.99 -12.40 1.23
C THR A 314 -21.51 -13.53 0.31
N ALA A 315 -22.44 -14.23 -0.33
CA ALA A 315 -22.11 -15.30 -1.27
C ALA A 315 -21.44 -14.76 -2.54
N GLU A 316 -21.87 -13.60 -3.04
CA GLU A 316 -21.22 -12.91 -4.15
C GLU A 316 -19.79 -12.48 -3.81
N ALA A 317 -19.59 -11.85 -2.65
CA ALA A 317 -18.26 -11.43 -2.19
C ALA A 317 -17.32 -12.62 -2.02
N ALA A 318 -17.81 -13.75 -1.46
CA ALA A 318 -17.01 -14.96 -1.31
C ALA A 318 -16.61 -15.58 -2.66
N ARG A 319 -17.54 -15.67 -3.62
CA ARG A 319 -17.22 -16.11 -4.99
C ARG A 319 -16.24 -15.15 -5.66
N TRP A 320 -16.43 -13.85 -5.48
CA TRP A 320 -15.58 -12.83 -6.08
C TRP A 320 -14.16 -12.85 -5.50
N ALA A 321 -14.02 -13.05 -4.20
CA ALA A 321 -12.74 -13.25 -3.52
C ALA A 321 -11.99 -14.48 -4.07
N GLN A 322 -12.70 -15.57 -4.38
CA GLN A 322 -12.11 -16.74 -5.04
C GLN A 322 -11.61 -16.41 -6.45
N VAL A 323 -12.43 -15.72 -7.26
CA VAL A 323 -12.05 -15.29 -8.61
C VAL A 323 -10.84 -14.36 -8.60
N GLY A 324 -10.73 -13.48 -7.59
CA GLY A 324 -9.56 -12.61 -7.41
C GLY A 324 -8.37 -13.28 -6.72
N HIS A 325 -8.48 -14.55 -6.32
CA HIS A 325 -7.48 -15.26 -5.50
C HIS A 325 -7.07 -14.48 -4.25
N PHE A 326 -8.02 -13.81 -3.60
CA PHE A 326 -7.77 -12.93 -2.44
C PHE A 326 -6.96 -13.64 -1.35
N GLU A 327 -7.42 -14.79 -0.86
CA GLU A 327 -6.74 -15.57 0.19
C GLU A 327 -5.26 -15.83 -0.14
N ARG A 328 -5.03 -16.29 -1.37
CA ARG A 328 -3.69 -16.62 -1.86
C ARG A 328 -2.79 -15.38 -1.90
N ILE A 329 -3.25 -14.29 -2.50
CA ILE A 329 -2.42 -13.10 -2.71
C ILE A 329 -2.25 -12.28 -1.43
N GLN A 330 -3.28 -12.20 -0.60
CA GLN A 330 -3.27 -11.41 0.63
C GLN A 330 -2.30 -11.98 1.67
N PHE A 331 -2.26 -13.31 1.80
CA PHE A 331 -1.44 -13.99 2.79
C PHE A 331 -0.08 -14.47 2.24
N HIS A 332 0.13 -14.37 0.92
CA HIS A 332 1.39 -14.65 0.23
C HIS A 332 1.79 -13.46 -0.67
N PRO A 333 2.43 -12.41 -0.11
CA PRO A 333 2.78 -11.18 -0.84
C PRO A 333 3.67 -11.37 -2.08
N GLU A 334 4.36 -12.50 -2.16
CA GLU A 334 5.16 -12.94 -3.30
C GLU A 334 4.30 -13.40 -4.48
N GLU A 335 3.11 -13.92 -4.20
CA GLU A 335 2.19 -14.39 -5.21
C GLU A 335 1.45 -13.22 -5.86
N ARG A 336 1.07 -13.43 -7.12
CA ARG A 336 0.39 -12.43 -7.94
C ARG A 336 -0.78 -13.07 -8.64
N PHE A 337 -1.75 -12.25 -9.04
CA PHE A 337 -2.79 -12.66 -9.97
C PHE A 337 -2.19 -12.72 -11.38
N ARG A 338 -2.37 -13.84 -12.07
CA ARG A 338 -1.69 -14.18 -13.33
C ARG A 338 -2.69 -14.48 -14.44
N PRO A 339 -2.24 -14.46 -15.71
CA PRO A 339 -3.05 -14.94 -16.82
C PRO A 339 -3.61 -16.36 -16.61
N SER A 340 -2.82 -17.31 -16.09
CA SER A 340 -3.28 -18.69 -15.85
C SER A 340 -4.43 -18.80 -14.84
N ASP A 341 -4.58 -17.80 -13.97
CA ASP A 341 -5.60 -17.80 -12.92
C ASP A 341 -7.00 -17.45 -13.45
N ILE A 342 -7.09 -16.89 -14.66
CA ILE A 342 -8.36 -16.57 -15.31
C ILE A 342 -9.17 -17.85 -15.52
N GLY A 343 -10.41 -17.85 -15.01
CA GLY A 343 -11.33 -18.99 -15.10
C GLY A 343 -11.06 -20.13 -14.10
N HIS A 344 -10.05 -20.00 -13.24
CA HIS A 344 -9.64 -21.03 -12.27
C HIS A 344 -9.76 -20.48 -10.85
N PRO A 345 -10.96 -20.44 -10.24
CA PRO A 345 -11.16 -19.82 -8.94
C PRO A 345 -10.26 -20.41 -7.84
N GLY A 346 -9.76 -19.53 -6.97
CA GLY A 346 -8.91 -19.90 -5.84
C GLY A 346 -9.64 -20.61 -4.69
N VAL A 347 -8.93 -20.76 -3.58
CA VAL A 347 -9.45 -21.39 -2.35
C VAL A 347 -10.62 -20.58 -1.79
N ILE A 348 -11.58 -21.29 -1.18
CA ILE A 348 -12.72 -20.68 -0.50
C ILE A 348 -12.24 -19.74 0.61
N TRP A 349 -12.73 -18.50 0.59
CA TRP A 349 -12.55 -17.55 1.68
C TRP A 349 -13.31 -18.03 2.92
N ASN A 350 -12.57 -18.53 3.91
CA ASN A 350 -13.14 -19.15 5.13
C ASN A 350 -13.27 -18.18 6.32
N ASP A 351 -12.68 -16.99 6.22
CA ASP A 351 -12.57 -16.03 7.34
C ASP A 351 -13.65 -14.95 7.37
N GLY A 352 -14.77 -15.15 6.64
CA GLY A 352 -15.90 -14.22 6.59
C GLY A 352 -16.71 -14.11 7.89
N THR A 353 -16.13 -14.39 9.06
CA THR A 353 -16.81 -14.11 10.34
C THR A 353 -16.89 -12.61 10.52
N VAL A 354 -18.09 -12.06 10.29
CA VAL A 354 -18.39 -10.66 10.56
C VAL A 354 -18.34 -10.47 12.07
N PRO A 355 -17.42 -9.65 12.62
CA PRO A 355 -17.51 -9.26 14.01
C PRO A 355 -18.86 -8.59 14.22
N ASP A 356 -19.55 -8.96 15.30
CA ASP A 356 -20.87 -8.45 15.69
C ASP A 356 -21.01 -6.96 15.33
N SER A 357 -21.98 -6.65 14.45
CA SER A 357 -22.21 -5.30 13.95
C SER A 357 -22.52 -4.32 15.08
N THR A 358 -23.10 -4.80 16.20
CA THR A 358 -23.39 -3.99 17.40
C THR A 358 -22.14 -3.52 18.14
N MET A 359 -20.97 -4.11 17.86
CA MET A 359 -19.67 -3.69 18.38
C MET A 359 -19.00 -2.61 17.51
N ARG A 360 -19.61 -2.24 16.37
CA ARG A 360 -19.13 -1.17 15.50
C ARG A 360 -19.58 0.18 16.07
N GLY A 361 -18.81 1.24 15.82
CA GLY A 361 -19.18 2.57 16.32
C GLY A 361 -20.43 3.11 15.61
N GLY A 362 -21.33 3.73 16.37
CA GLY A 362 -22.61 4.25 15.85
C GLY A 362 -22.46 5.25 14.69
N GLY A 363 -21.29 5.87 14.53
CA GLY A 363 -21.00 6.73 13.38
C GLY A 363 -20.92 5.99 12.05
N VAL A 364 -20.41 4.76 12.06
CA VAL A 364 -20.34 3.91 10.85
C VAL A 364 -21.72 3.42 10.47
N GLU A 365 -22.51 2.97 11.45
CA GLU A 365 -23.90 2.55 11.23
C GLU A 365 -24.74 3.68 10.65
N TRP A 366 -24.65 4.89 11.23
CA TRP A 366 -25.34 6.06 10.70
C TRP A 366 -24.92 6.37 9.27
N PHE A 367 -23.61 6.34 9.00
CA PHE A 367 -23.08 6.59 7.66
C PHE A 367 -23.59 5.55 6.66
N TRP A 368 -23.55 4.27 7.00
CA TRP A 368 -24.06 3.18 6.16
C TRP A 368 -25.57 3.23 5.98
N SER A 369 -26.33 3.59 7.03
CA SER A 369 -27.79 3.82 6.94
C SER A 369 -28.13 4.85 5.89
N ALA A 370 -27.36 5.94 5.82
CA ALA A 370 -27.56 6.99 4.84
C ALA A 370 -27.25 6.54 3.40
N LEU A 371 -26.35 5.56 3.24
CA LEU A 371 -25.97 5.02 1.93
C LEU A 371 -26.84 3.87 1.45
N ALA A 372 -27.45 3.11 2.37
CA ALA A 372 -28.23 1.91 2.08
C ALA A 372 -29.24 2.07 0.92
N PRO A 373 -30.05 3.15 0.85
CA PRO A 373 -31.07 3.30 -0.19
C PRO A 373 -30.51 3.34 -1.62
N PHE A 374 -29.24 3.71 -1.79
CA PHE A 374 -28.62 3.82 -3.12
C PHE A 374 -28.12 2.48 -3.67
N PHE A 375 -28.10 1.43 -2.84
CA PHE A 375 -27.29 0.23 -3.10
C PHE A 375 -28.02 -1.12 -3.00
N GLN A 376 -29.29 -1.15 -2.57
CA GLN A 376 -30.06 -2.38 -2.32
C GLN A 376 -30.13 -3.38 -3.49
N HIS A 377 -29.89 -2.94 -4.73
CA HIS A 377 -29.96 -3.79 -5.92
C HIS A 377 -28.70 -3.68 -6.80
N THR A 378 -27.57 -3.29 -6.20
CA THR A 378 -26.33 -3.11 -6.94
C THR A 378 -25.47 -4.38 -6.82
N PRO A 379 -24.99 -4.96 -7.95
CA PRO A 379 -24.09 -6.10 -7.93
C PRO A 379 -22.81 -5.81 -7.12
N ALA A 380 -22.25 -6.83 -6.47
CA ALA A 380 -21.10 -6.66 -5.56
C ALA A 380 -19.94 -5.80 -6.12
N PRO A 381 -19.49 -5.96 -7.37
CA PRO A 381 -18.41 -5.14 -7.90
C PRO A 381 -18.71 -3.64 -7.98
N ARG A 382 -19.90 -3.29 -8.47
CA ARG A 382 -20.36 -1.90 -8.59
C ARG A 382 -20.62 -1.31 -7.22
N LEU A 383 -21.13 -2.12 -6.29
CA LEU A 383 -21.36 -1.72 -4.91
C LEU A 383 -20.03 -1.36 -4.23
N LEU A 384 -19.01 -2.22 -4.32
CA LEU A 384 -17.69 -1.96 -3.74
C LEU A 384 -17.08 -0.69 -4.33
N LEU A 385 -17.08 -0.54 -5.66
CA LEU A 385 -16.56 0.65 -6.32
C LEU A 385 -17.31 1.92 -5.87
N GLY A 386 -18.65 1.85 -5.81
CA GLY A 386 -19.50 2.95 -5.35
C GLY A 386 -19.17 3.38 -3.91
N LEU A 387 -19.07 2.43 -2.99
CA LEU A 387 -18.69 2.69 -1.61
C LEU A 387 -17.27 3.28 -1.51
N ARG A 388 -16.31 2.74 -2.27
CA ARG A 388 -14.94 3.30 -2.31
C ARG A 388 -14.94 4.75 -2.79
N LEU A 389 -15.68 5.06 -3.86
CA LEU A 389 -15.77 6.43 -4.39
C LEU A 389 -16.44 7.40 -3.42
N ILE A 390 -17.46 6.96 -2.68
CA ILE A 390 -18.09 7.77 -1.63
C ILE A 390 -17.08 8.06 -0.51
N ASN A 391 -16.31 7.06 -0.08
CA ASN A 391 -15.26 7.23 0.91
C ASN A 391 -14.16 8.20 0.43
N VAL A 392 -13.77 8.11 -0.84
CA VAL A 392 -12.87 9.08 -1.48
C VAL A 392 -13.42 10.50 -1.41
N VAL A 393 -14.71 10.71 -1.71
CA VAL A 393 -15.35 12.04 -1.64
C VAL A 393 -15.36 12.55 -0.20
N TRP A 394 -15.68 11.71 0.78
CA TRP A 394 -15.63 12.06 2.21
C TRP A 394 -14.22 12.47 2.64
N PHE A 395 -13.21 11.64 2.35
CA PHE A 395 -11.81 11.92 2.62
C PHE A 395 -11.36 13.24 1.97
N ALA A 396 -11.70 13.43 0.69
CA ALA A 396 -11.40 14.65 -0.04
C ALA A 396 -12.07 15.89 0.55
N ALA A 397 -13.31 15.78 1.03
CA ALA A 397 -14.03 16.86 1.69
C ALA A 397 -13.34 17.28 3.00
N CYS A 398 -12.94 16.30 3.83
CA CYS A 398 -12.21 16.58 5.07
C CYS A 398 -10.84 17.20 4.81
N LEU A 399 -10.10 16.73 3.79
CA LEU A 399 -8.82 17.33 3.43
C LEU A 399 -8.99 18.72 2.85
N GLY A 400 -9.97 18.93 1.96
CA GLY A 400 -10.34 20.25 1.46
C GLY A 400 -10.68 21.22 2.60
N TRP A 401 -11.41 20.74 3.60
CA TRP A 401 -11.71 21.52 4.81
C TRP A 401 -10.46 21.88 5.63
N LEU A 402 -9.52 20.97 5.78
CA LEU A 402 -8.21 21.25 6.40
C LEU A 402 -7.50 22.39 5.66
N PHE A 403 -7.36 22.30 4.33
CA PHE A 403 -6.70 23.34 3.53
C PHE A 403 -7.44 24.68 3.60
N PHE A 404 -8.78 24.66 3.55
CA PHE A 404 -9.62 25.84 3.73
C PHE A 404 -9.34 26.51 5.09
N SER A 405 -9.39 25.72 6.17
CA SER A 405 -9.22 26.19 7.56
C SER A 405 -7.83 26.77 7.78
N MET A 406 -6.79 26.08 7.31
CA MET A 406 -5.42 26.58 7.38
C MET A 406 -5.28 27.87 6.59
N SER A 407 -5.82 27.93 5.38
CA SER A 407 -5.78 29.16 4.57
C SER A 407 -6.51 30.31 5.25
N ARG A 408 -7.66 30.07 5.86
CA ARG A 408 -8.53 31.12 6.38
C ARG A 408 -8.09 31.65 7.75
N TRP A 409 -7.56 30.77 8.60
CA TRP A 409 -7.42 31.04 10.04
C TRP A 409 -5.99 30.92 10.58
N SER A 410 -5.03 30.32 9.86
CA SER A 410 -3.67 30.15 10.39
C SER A 410 -2.85 31.44 10.50
N GLY A 411 -3.18 32.48 9.72
CA GLY A 411 -2.38 33.71 9.64
C GLY A 411 -1.00 33.55 8.98
N MET A 412 -0.64 32.35 8.51
CA MET A 412 0.63 32.11 7.83
C MET A 412 0.58 32.59 6.38
N ALA A 413 1.74 32.97 5.83
CA ALA A 413 1.87 33.34 4.43
C ALA A 413 1.69 32.13 3.48
N TRP A 414 2.01 30.92 3.94
CA TRP A 414 2.04 29.69 3.12
C TRP A 414 1.38 28.49 3.82
N PRO A 415 0.09 28.60 4.19
CA PRO A 415 -0.59 27.59 5.00
C PRO A 415 -0.67 26.22 4.34
N GLN A 416 -0.67 26.16 3.01
CA GLN A 416 -0.69 24.91 2.27
C GLN A 416 0.54 24.03 2.55
N LEU A 417 1.69 24.62 2.91
CA LEU A 417 2.92 23.86 3.16
C LEU A 417 2.80 22.93 4.38
N LEU A 418 1.95 23.27 5.36
CA LEU A 418 1.71 22.40 6.52
C LEU A 418 0.95 21.11 6.16
N ALA A 419 0.14 21.17 5.09
CA ALA A 419 -0.67 20.04 4.66
C ALA A 419 -0.03 19.26 3.50
N ILE A 420 1.04 19.78 2.86
CA ILE A 420 1.79 19.06 1.83
C ILE A 420 2.34 17.72 2.33
N PRO A 421 2.95 17.59 3.53
CA PRO A 421 3.45 16.31 4.02
C PRO A 421 2.41 15.19 4.00
N LEU A 422 1.13 15.51 4.24
CA LEU A 422 0.04 14.53 4.18
C LEU A 422 -0.13 13.94 2.78
N LEU A 423 0.12 14.72 1.73
CA LEU A 423 0.02 14.27 0.34
C LEU A 423 1.12 13.28 -0.05
N TRP A 424 2.21 13.21 0.72
CA TRP A 424 3.32 12.29 0.49
C TRP A 424 3.16 10.95 1.21
N ILE A 425 2.11 10.78 2.04
CA ILE A 425 1.82 9.54 2.75
C ILE A 425 0.92 8.68 1.85
N PRO A 426 1.46 7.66 1.14
CA PRO A 426 0.68 6.89 0.16
C PRO A 426 -0.46 6.11 0.82
N ALA A 427 -0.31 5.82 2.11
CA ALA A 427 -1.31 5.13 2.91
C ALA A 427 -2.59 5.96 3.11
N LEU A 428 -2.55 7.30 3.04
CA LEU A 428 -3.75 8.12 3.26
C LEU A 428 -4.81 7.94 2.17
N PRO A 429 -4.53 8.12 0.86
CA PRO A 429 -5.53 7.86 -0.17
C PRO A 429 -5.95 6.37 -0.22
N PHE A 430 -5.05 5.45 0.13
CA PHE A 430 -5.37 4.02 0.26
C PHE A 430 -6.41 3.77 1.37
N PHE A 431 -6.18 4.23 2.60
CA PHE A 431 -7.15 4.10 3.69
C PHE A 431 -8.41 4.96 3.48
N GLY A 432 -8.28 6.09 2.79
CA GLY A 432 -9.38 6.99 2.48
C GLY A 432 -10.38 6.40 1.48
N MET A 433 -10.00 5.39 0.70
CA MET A 433 -10.91 4.75 -0.26
C MET A 433 -11.51 3.43 0.23
N HIS A 434 -10.87 2.69 1.14
CA HIS A 434 -11.38 1.37 1.55
C HIS A 434 -12.80 1.40 2.10
N VAL A 435 -13.55 0.33 1.87
CA VAL A 435 -14.78 0.06 2.62
C VAL A 435 -14.39 -0.40 4.01
N SER A 436 -14.20 0.56 4.92
CA SER A 436 -13.76 0.35 6.29
C SER A 436 -14.16 1.57 7.14
N ASN A 437 -14.23 1.41 8.47
CA ASN A 437 -14.35 2.56 9.37
C ASN A 437 -13.10 3.47 9.33
N HIS A 438 -11.98 2.99 8.78
CA HIS A 438 -10.76 3.78 8.62
C HIS A 438 -10.95 5.02 7.75
N ALA A 439 -11.73 4.94 6.66
CA ALA A 439 -11.95 6.10 5.78
C ALA A 439 -12.68 7.23 6.51
N THR A 440 -13.76 6.91 7.24
CA THR A 440 -14.53 7.89 8.01
C THR A 440 -13.73 8.42 9.20
N LEU A 441 -13.01 7.54 9.89
CA LEU A 441 -12.13 7.88 11.01
C LEU A 441 -10.98 8.81 10.58
N LEU A 442 -10.38 8.56 9.42
CA LEU A 442 -9.34 9.41 8.85
C LEU A 442 -9.88 10.82 8.58
N GLY A 443 -11.10 10.94 8.04
CA GLY A 443 -11.77 12.23 7.89
C GLY A 443 -11.92 12.98 9.22
N ALA A 444 -12.33 12.29 10.29
CA ALA A 444 -12.43 12.86 11.63
C ALA A 444 -11.06 13.32 12.16
N TYR A 445 -10.00 12.55 11.94
CA TYR A 445 -8.63 12.93 12.30
C TYR A 445 -8.12 14.14 11.53
N LEU A 446 -8.46 14.30 10.25
CA LEU A 446 -8.11 15.50 9.49
C LEU A 446 -8.78 16.76 10.05
N VAL A 447 -10.05 16.67 10.45
CA VAL A 447 -10.78 17.79 11.08
C VAL A 447 -10.19 18.13 12.44
N GLY A 448 -9.95 17.13 13.30
CA GLY A 448 -9.32 17.34 14.61
C GLY A 448 -7.89 17.86 14.50
N GLY A 449 -7.11 17.33 13.55
CA GLY A 449 -5.76 17.76 13.23
C GLY A 449 -5.70 19.21 12.74
N ALA A 450 -6.70 19.66 11.96
CA ALA A 450 -6.84 21.08 11.61
C ALA A 450 -6.96 21.94 12.86
N GLY A 451 -7.80 21.53 13.82
CA GLY A 451 -7.95 22.22 15.09
C GLY A 451 -6.65 22.23 15.90
N ALA A 452 -5.97 21.09 16.02
CA ALA A 452 -4.69 20.98 16.71
C ALA A 452 -3.62 21.90 16.09
N LEU A 453 -3.52 21.96 14.76
CA LEU A 453 -2.60 22.86 14.07
C LEU A 453 -2.94 24.34 14.29
N LEU A 454 -4.23 24.71 14.28
CA LEU A 454 -4.61 26.09 14.60
C LEU A 454 -4.28 26.46 16.05
N LEU A 455 -4.41 25.52 16.98
CA LEU A 455 -4.07 25.72 18.37
C LEU A 455 -2.57 25.93 18.55
N THR A 456 -1.73 25.11 17.90
CA THR A 456 -0.26 25.21 18.04
C THR A 456 0.31 26.47 17.41
N LEU A 457 -0.33 27.02 16.39
CA LEU A 457 0.07 28.31 15.79
C LEU A 457 -0.28 29.51 16.68
N ASP A 458 -1.19 29.34 17.64
CA ASP A 458 -1.58 30.32 18.68
C ASP A 458 -1.76 31.76 18.16
N ASN A 459 -2.54 31.91 17.09
CA ASN A 459 -2.85 33.21 16.49
C ASN A 459 -4.20 33.77 17.00
N ARG A 460 -4.64 34.91 16.46
CA ARG A 460 -5.92 35.58 16.81
C ARG A 460 -7.19 34.72 16.62
N HIS A 461 -7.11 33.65 15.85
CA HIS A 461 -8.18 32.69 15.55
C HIS A 461 -8.03 31.36 16.29
N ALA A 462 -7.09 31.23 17.23
CA ALA A 462 -6.87 29.98 17.98
C ALA A 462 -8.12 29.48 18.73
N HIS A 463 -9.08 30.35 19.06
CA HIS A 463 -10.36 29.95 19.64
C HIS A 463 -11.21 29.04 18.73
N LEU A 464 -11.03 29.12 17.41
CA LEU A 464 -11.70 28.25 16.44
C LEU A 464 -11.12 26.83 16.43
N ALA A 465 -9.97 26.60 17.07
CA ALA A 465 -9.43 25.26 17.24
C ALA A 465 -10.35 24.37 18.09
N GLY A 466 -11.03 24.93 19.09
CA GLY A 466 -11.91 24.19 19.99
C GLY A 466 -13.03 23.44 19.26
N PRO A 467 -13.88 24.13 18.48
CA PRO A 467 -14.89 23.49 17.63
C PRO A 467 -14.35 22.39 16.71
N LEU A 468 -13.18 22.59 16.09
CA LEU A 468 -12.58 21.61 15.18
C LEU A 468 -12.06 20.37 15.91
N ILE A 469 -11.35 20.57 17.04
CA ILE A 469 -10.88 19.48 17.90
C ILE A 469 -12.09 18.71 18.45
N GLY A 470 -13.08 19.43 18.99
CA GLY A 470 -14.31 18.85 19.51
C GLY A 470 -15.03 17.99 18.49
N ALA A 471 -15.31 18.54 17.30
CA ALA A 471 -15.99 17.82 16.23
C ALA A 471 -15.17 16.61 15.75
N GLY A 472 -13.86 16.77 15.53
CA GLY A 472 -12.99 15.69 15.07
C GLY A 472 -12.88 14.54 16.09
N VAL A 473 -12.66 14.85 17.37
CA VAL A 473 -12.56 13.84 18.44
C VAL A 473 -13.91 13.19 18.69
N ALA A 474 -15.00 13.97 18.73
CA ALA A 474 -16.35 13.45 18.89
C ALA A 474 -16.72 12.47 17.76
N ALA A 475 -16.48 12.86 16.50
CA ALA A 475 -16.69 11.99 15.36
C ALA A 475 -15.81 10.73 15.42
N ALA A 476 -14.52 10.88 15.74
CA ALA A 476 -13.59 9.74 15.83
C ALA A 476 -14.02 8.72 16.90
N LEU A 477 -14.40 9.18 18.10
CA LEU A 477 -14.91 8.33 19.18
C LEU A 477 -16.27 7.71 18.82
N PHE A 478 -17.13 8.43 18.10
CA PHE A 478 -18.42 7.91 17.65
C PHE A 478 -18.27 6.85 16.54
N ILE A 479 -17.23 6.96 15.70
CA ILE A 479 -16.93 6.03 14.60
C ILE A 479 -16.19 4.78 15.10
N SER A 480 -15.21 4.93 15.99
CA SER A 480 -14.35 3.80 16.38
C SER A 480 -13.72 3.95 17.76
N ARG A 481 -13.76 2.87 18.54
CA ARG A 481 -13.07 2.75 19.83
C ARG A 481 -11.55 2.85 19.69
N ALA A 482 -11.01 2.57 18.50
CA ALA A 482 -9.59 2.74 18.21
C ALA A 482 -9.12 4.20 18.30
N ALA A 483 -10.04 5.17 18.39
CA ALA A 483 -9.72 6.56 18.67
C ALA A 483 -9.44 6.86 20.16
N ALA A 484 -9.87 6.00 21.08
CA ALA A 484 -9.68 6.24 22.52
C ALA A 484 -8.21 6.44 22.94
N PRO A 485 -7.21 5.73 22.38
CA PRO A 485 -5.79 5.98 22.63
C PRO A 485 -5.29 7.39 22.26
N LEU A 486 -6.05 8.19 21.50
CA LEU A 486 -5.70 9.59 21.23
C LEU A 486 -6.07 10.53 22.38
N ALA A 487 -6.89 10.09 23.35
CA ALA A 487 -7.33 10.94 24.45
C ALA A 487 -6.17 11.58 25.24
N PRO A 488 -5.07 10.88 25.59
CA PRO A 488 -3.93 11.50 26.27
C PRO A 488 -3.29 12.65 25.49
N PHE A 489 -3.16 12.50 24.17
CA PHE A 489 -2.63 13.55 23.30
C PHE A 489 -3.54 14.77 23.28
N ILE A 490 -4.86 14.56 23.16
CA ILE A 490 -5.84 15.65 23.20
C ILE A 490 -5.82 16.34 24.57
N LEU A 491 -5.81 15.58 25.66
CA LEU A 491 -5.72 16.12 27.03
C LEU A 491 -4.44 16.96 27.22
N LEU A 492 -3.30 16.53 26.69
CA LEU A 492 -2.06 17.30 26.73
C LEU A 492 -2.19 18.64 25.98
N LEU A 493 -2.83 18.65 24.80
CA LEU A 493 -3.10 19.89 24.06
C LEU A 493 -4.00 20.84 24.88
N LEU A 494 -5.05 20.30 25.50
CA LEU A 494 -5.99 21.09 26.31
C LEU A 494 -5.35 21.61 27.60
N ALA A 495 -4.55 20.79 28.27
CA ALA A 495 -3.77 21.20 29.44
C ALA A 495 -2.75 22.29 29.08
N GLY A 496 -2.05 22.13 27.96
CA GLY A 496 -1.16 23.16 27.42
C GLY A 496 -1.89 24.48 27.18
N ARG A 497 -3.09 24.44 26.60
CA ARG A 497 -3.92 25.65 26.42
C ARG A 497 -4.37 26.26 27.75
N LEU A 498 -4.72 25.45 28.74
CA LEU A 498 -5.09 25.93 30.08
C LEU A 498 -3.92 26.65 30.75
N VAL A 499 -2.71 26.08 30.70
CA VAL A 499 -1.50 26.63 31.32
C VAL A 499 -1.02 27.90 30.61
N LEU A 500 -1.00 27.91 29.28
CA LEU A 500 -0.52 29.06 28.50
C LEU A 500 -1.55 30.20 28.42
N GLY A 501 -2.82 29.90 28.68
CA GLY A 501 -3.92 30.86 28.62
C GLY A 501 -4.22 31.35 27.19
N ASP A 502 -5.18 32.28 27.07
CA ASP A 502 -5.42 33.02 25.84
C ASP A 502 -4.58 34.29 25.82
N ARG A 503 -3.58 34.38 24.93
CA ARG A 503 -2.71 35.56 24.79
C ARG A 503 -3.47 36.85 24.52
N HIS A 504 -4.68 36.76 23.96
CA HIS A 504 -5.51 37.92 23.65
C HIS A 504 -6.47 38.31 24.79
N GLY A 505 -6.55 37.50 25.85
CA GLY A 505 -7.34 37.78 27.06
C GLY A 505 -8.84 37.93 26.83
N ARG A 506 -9.42 37.34 25.78
CA ARG A 506 -10.82 37.57 25.41
C ARG A 506 -11.73 36.47 25.98
N LEU A 507 -12.56 36.82 26.97
CA LEU A 507 -13.52 35.88 27.59
C LEU A 507 -14.38 35.13 26.54
N GLY A 508 -14.92 35.86 25.55
CA GLY A 508 -15.73 35.24 24.49
C GLY A 508 -14.95 34.24 23.63
N ALA A 509 -13.66 34.47 23.38
CA ALA A 509 -12.81 33.54 22.63
C ALA A 509 -12.57 32.25 23.42
N SER A 510 -12.36 32.35 24.73
CA SER A 510 -12.26 31.20 25.63
C SER A 510 -13.55 30.37 25.66
N GLN A 511 -14.72 31.04 25.73
CA GLN A 511 -16.02 30.36 25.70
C GLN A 511 -16.23 29.58 24.40
N VAL A 512 -15.94 30.18 23.24
CA VAL A 512 -16.06 29.50 21.94
C VAL A 512 -15.16 28.27 21.88
N PHE A 513 -13.93 28.37 22.39
CA PHE A 513 -13.00 27.25 22.41
C PHE A 513 -13.53 26.08 23.25
N TRP A 514 -13.89 26.33 24.51
CA TRP A 514 -14.31 25.27 25.44
C TRP A 514 -15.70 24.71 25.13
N LEU A 515 -16.67 25.55 24.76
CA LEU A 515 -17.99 25.08 24.30
C LEU A 515 -17.88 24.30 23.00
N GLY A 516 -16.98 24.72 22.10
CA GLY A 516 -16.69 24.01 20.85
C GLY A 516 -16.13 22.61 21.06
N ILE A 517 -15.48 22.34 22.19
CA ILE A 517 -15.03 20.99 22.56
C ILE A 517 -16.12 20.22 23.29
N GLY A 518 -16.70 20.82 24.33
CA GLY A 518 -17.64 20.16 25.23
C GLY A 518 -18.92 19.71 24.52
N ILE A 519 -19.55 20.59 23.73
CA ILE A 519 -20.85 20.30 23.12
C ILE A 519 -20.76 19.09 22.16
N PRO A 520 -19.85 19.05 21.15
CA PRO A 520 -19.76 17.89 20.27
C PRO A 520 -19.46 16.57 21.00
N LEU A 521 -18.57 16.60 21.99
CA LEU A 521 -18.22 15.40 22.77
C LEU A 521 -19.42 14.89 23.58
N SER A 522 -20.14 15.79 24.27
CA SER A 522 -21.35 15.42 25.01
C SER A 522 -22.42 14.85 24.09
N LEU A 523 -22.61 15.44 22.90
CA LEU A 523 -23.57 14.93 21.92
C LEU A 523 -23.18 13.56 21.38
N ALA A 524 -21.89 13.32 21.06
CA ALA A 524 -21.43 12.02 20.60
C ALA A 524 -21.59 10.93 21.66
N LEU A 525 -21.28 11.23 22.93
CA LEU A 525 -21.47 10.28 24.05
C LEU A 525 -22.96 10.01 24.33
N TYR A 526 -23.82 11.01 24.15
CA TYR A 526 -25.26 10.87 24.29
C TYR A 526 -25.86 10.03 23.16
N ALA A 527 -25.42 10.25 21.91
CA ALA A 527 -25.91 9.55 20.74
C ALA A 527 -25.33 8.13 20.56
N ALA A 528 -24.23 7.81 21.26
CA ALA A 528 -23.61 6.49 21.22
C ALA A 528 -24.55 5.38 21.76
N PRO A 529 -24.66 4.23 21.06
CA PRO A 529 -25.38 3.06 21.58
C PRO A 529 -24.86 2.65 22.96
N ALA A 530 -25.75 2.13 23.82
CA ALA A 530 -25.43 1.85 25.22
C ALA A 530 -24.23 0.89 25.39
N GLY A 531 -24.21 -0.24 24.67
CA GLY A 531 -23.10 -1.20 24.73
C GLY A 531 -21.77 -0.63 24.19
N TYR A 532 -21.83 0.21 23.16
CA TYR A 532 -20.66 0.90 22.63
C TYR A 532 -20.09 1.92 23.64
N ARG A 533 -20.98 2.67 24.30
CA ARG A 533 -20.61 3.62 25.36
C ARG A 533 -19.96 2.92 26.55
N GLU A 534 -20.49 1.78 27.00
CA GLU A 534 -19.88 0.96 28.05
C GLU A 534 -18.46 0.52 27.68
N THR A 535 -18.26 0.09 26.43
CA THR A 535 -16.95 -0.30 25.91
C THR A 535 -15.97 0.88 25.89
N LEU A 536 -16.42 2.07 25.45
CA LEU A 536 -15.59 3.29 25.49
C LEU A 536 -15.19 3.66 26.92
N LEU A 537 -16.13 3.59 27.87
CA LEU A 537 -15.87 3.91 29.27
C LEU A 537 -14.94 2.87 29.92
N ALA A 538 -15.13 1.59 29.63
CA ALA A 538 -14.24 0.52 30.09
C ALA A 538 -12.82 0.68 29.51
N GLY A 539 -12.70 1.02 28.24
CA GLY A 539 -11.41 1.31 27.60
C GLY A 539 -10.70 2.51 28.21
N ALA A 540 -11.45 3.58 28.54
CA ALA A 540 -10.91 4.75 29.23
C ALA A 540 -10.44 4.41 30.67
N ALA A 541 -11.19 3.57 31.38
CA ALA A 541 -10.81 3.11 32.73
C ALA A 541 -9.59 2.17 32.70
N ALA A 542 -9.39 1.43 31.61
CA ALA A 542 -8.28 0.51 31.39
C ALA A 542 -7.00 1.19 30.85
N LEU A 543 -6.84 2.51 31.00
CA LEU A 543 -5.58 3.22 30.78
C LEU A 543 -4.81 3.43 32.11
N PRO A 544 -4.31 2.39 32.82
CA PRO A 544 -3.43 2.59 33.96
C PRO A 544 -2.05 3.05 33.49
N GLY A 545 -1.46 4.05 34.17
CA GLY A 545 -0.05 4.43 34.00
C GLY A 545 0.25 5.83 33.46
N LEU A 546 -0.73 6.68 33.20
CA LEU A 546 -0.48 8.09 32.81
C LEU A 546 -0.56 9.08 33.99
N PHE A 547 -1.12 8.67 35.13
CA PHE A 547 -1.32 9.52 36.31
C PHE A 547 -0.95 8.84 37.65
N SER A 548 -0.34 7.66 37.58
CA SER A 548 0.36 7.02 38.71
C SER A 548 1.86 7.19 38.50
#